data_AF-A0A2V7CNH4-F1
#
_entry.id   AF-A0A2V7CNH4-F1
#
_cell.length_a   1.000
_cell.length_b   1.000
_cell.length_c   1.000
_cell.angle_alpha   90.00
_cell.angle_beta   90.00
_cell.angle_gamma   90.00
#
_symmetry.space_group_name_H-M   'P 1'
#
loop_
_entity.id
_entity.type
_entity.pdbx_description
1 polymer ?
#
loop_
_entity_poly.entity_id
_entity_poly.type
_entity_poly.pdbx_seq_one_letter_code
_entity_poly.pdbx_strand_id
1 'polypeptide(L)'
;MRLVWAVRRNSYFDSIDLMRVAEQARQLAGVAEVAVVMGSPPGRAMLAAAGMWPAEAPEAGPSDLLISVRASTEAVANRALASVEELLSASRAAQHVIADRLPRTTAAAARGAAATNVALIAVPGAYAAVEAHQALSAGLHVFLFSDGVSMADEVALKRRARDRGLLVMGPECGTAIINGVGLGFANRVRRGPIGVIGASGTGIQELTTLVHRLGGGISHAIGTGGRDLQAAVGGLTTLQGVAALGADPGTRALLIVSKPSAPQTADAVLRAAGETRKPIVACLLGYDGATPPGVHTAATLEEAAITAVKLVAGSVRALERPRAPASGARGAILGFFAGGTLRDEARRLVGDAPPHRFVDFGGEEYTRGRPHPIIDPSQRNAAIVAAGDDADVSVLLLDLVLGDCAHADPAGALRPALAEARARRRGRDLAVVAHVVGTDEDPQGLERQEEELRKLGVIVCASNRIAAETARAIAEGRDVV
;
A
#
# COMPACT_ATOMS: atom_id res chain seq x y z
N MET A 1 -10.66 1.29 -33.62
CA MET A 1 -9.69 0.37 -32.98
C MET A 1 -10.07 -1.07 -33.29
N ARG A 2 -9.11 -2.00 -33.31
CA ARG A 2 -9.31 -3.43 -33.54
C ARG A 2 -9.03 -4.19 -32.25
N LEU A 3 -9.87 -5.17 -31.93
CA LEU A 3 -9.75 -6.05 -30.77
C LEU A 3 -9.37 -7.45 -31.25
N VAL A 4 -8.32 -8.02 -30.67
CA VAL A 4 -7.92 -9.42 -30.87
C VAL A 4 -7.84 -10.12 -29.52
N TRP A 5 -8.02 -11.43 -29.49
CA TRP A 5 -8.05 -12.21 -28.26
C TRP A 5 -7.46 -13.61 -28.47
N ALA A 6 -7.01 -14.22 -27.38
CA ALA A 6 -6.54 -15.59 -27.33
C ALA A 6 -6.92 -16.25 -25.99
N VAL A 7 -7.07 -17.59 -26.01
CA VAL A 7 -7.28 -18.41 -24.81
C VAL A 7 -6.17 -19.44 -24.71
N ARG A 8 -5.41 -19.44 -23.62
CA ARG A 8 -4.49 -20.54 -23.29
C ARG A 8 -5.17 -21.47 -22.30
N ARG A 9 -5.44 -22.71 -22.73
CA ARG A 9 -6.07 -23.70 -21.87
C ARG A 9 -5.10 -24.18 -20.78
N ASN A 10 -5.63 -24.44 -19.58
CA ASN A 10 -4.91 -25.06 -18.46
C ASN A 10 -3.52 -24.43 -18.20
N SER A 11 -3.47 -23.11 -18.17
CA SER A 11 -2.23 -22.35 -18.04
C SER A 11 -2.39 -21.32 -16.92
N TYR A 12 -1.96 -21.71 -15.72
CA TYR A 12 -1.98 -20.83 -14.55
C TYR A 12 -0.75 -19.94 -14.52
N PHE A 13 -0.98 -18.67 -14.21
CA PHE A 13 0.04 -17.66 -13.94
C PHE A 13 -0.41 -16.82 -12.75
N ASP A 14 0.56 -16.31 -11.98
CA ASP A 14 0.28 -15.35 -10.93
C ASP A 14 -0.25 -14.03 -11.51
N SER A 15 -1.19 -13.39 -10.83
CA SER A 15 -1.82 -12.16 -11.32
C SER A 15 -0.83 -11.00 -11.52
N ILE A 16 0.23 -10.89 -10.72
CA ILE A 16 1.26 -9.86 -10.87
C ILE A 16 2.08 -10.11 -12.13
N ASP A 17 2.40 -11.38 -12.41
CA ASP A 17 3.05 -11.75 -13.67
C ASP A 17 2.19 -11.37 -14.87
N LEU A 18 0.89 -11.68 -14.82
CA LEU A 18 -0.05 -11.32 -15.88
C LEU A 18 -0.14 -9.81 -16.09
N MET A 19 -0.20 -9.03 -15.01
CA MET A 19 -0.23 -7.58 -15.09
C MET A 19 1.06 -7.00 -15.66
N ARG A 20 2.23 -7.49 -15.21
CA ARG A 20 3.53 -7.01 -15.71
C ARG A 20 3.64 -7.27 -17.21
N VAL A 21 3.20 -8.44 -17.66
CA VAL A 21 3.14 -8.79 -19.08
C VAL A 21 2.18 -7.86 -19.83
N ALA A 22 0.99 -7.61 -19.29
CA ALA A 22 0.00 -6.71 -19.89
C ALA A 22 0.54 -5.29 -20.03
N GLU A 23 1.22 -4.77 -19.00
CA GLU A 23 1.78 -3.42 -18.99
C GLU A 23 2.95 -3.27 -19.98
N GLN A 24 3.85 -4.26 -20.04
CA GLN A 24 4.92 -4.27 -21.04
C GLN A 24 4.36 -4.28 -22.47
N ALA A 25 3.34 -5.09 -22.74
CA ALA A 25 2.70 -5.12 -24.05
C ALA A 25 1.96 -3.83 -24.38
N ARG A 26 1.41 -3.14 -23.37
CA ARG A 26 0.73 -1.85 -23.52
C ARG A 26 1.67 -0.72 -23.97
N GLN A 27 2.97 -0.83 -23.69
CA GLN A 27 3.97 0.17 -24.13
C GLN A 27 4.23 0.15 -25.65
N LEU A 28 3.72 -0.84 -26.39
CA LEU A 28 3.89 -0.89 -27.84
C LEU A 28 3.08 0.22 -28.54
N ALA A 29 3.74 0.95 -29.45
CA ALA A 29 3.12 2.05 -30.17
C ALA A 29 1.85 1.62 -30.93
N GLY A 30 0.74 2.32 -30.65
CA GLY A 30 -0.57 2.07 -31.26
C GLY A 30 -1.43 1.05 -30.51
N VAL A 31 -0.96 0.48 -29.40
CA VAL A 31 -1.79 -0.30 -28.48
C VAL A 31 -2.56 0.65 -27.56
N ALA A 32 -3.85 0.39 -27.39
CA ALA A 32 -4.72 1.19 -26.53
C ALA A 32 -4.96 0.51 -25.19
N GLU A 33 -5.31 -0.78 -25.23
CA GLU A 33 -5.58 -1.57 -24.03
C GLU A 33 -5.05 -3.00 -24.21
N VAL A 34 -4.54 -3.55 -23.12
CA VAL A 34 -4.16 -4.96 -22.99
C VAL A 34 -4.74 -5.46 -21.69
N ALA A 35 -5.39 -6.62 -21.73
CA ALA A 35 -5.89 -7.31 -20.57
C ALA A 35 -5.46 -8.77 -20.63
N VAL A 36 -4.88 -9.26 -19.54
CA VAL A 36 -4.49 -10.65 -19.36
C VAL A 36 -5.00 -11.12 -18.01
N VAL A 37 -5.93 -12.08 -17.99
CA VAL A 37 -6.57 -12.55 -16.75
C VAL A 37 -6.76 -14.05 -16.74
N MET A 38 -6.85 -14.63 -15.55
CA MET A 38 -7.38 -15.98 -15.38
C MET A 38 -8.88 -16.00 -15.68
N GLY A 39 -9.36 -17.05 -16.34
CA GLY A 39 -10.76 -17.34 -16.66
C GLY A 39 -11.62 -17.66 -15.44
N SER A 40 -11.24 -17.19 -14.26
CA SER A 40 -12.06 -17.18 -13.05
C SER A 40 -13.30 -16.28 -13.23
N PRO A 41 -14.36 -16.47 -12.42
CA PRO A 41 -15.54 -15.61 -12.51
C PRO A 41 -15.23 -14.10 -12.41
N PRO A 42 -14.36 -13.62 -11.48
CA PRO A 42 -13.94 -12.22 -11.45
C PRO A 42 -13.20 -11.77 -12.71
N GLY A 43 -12.27 -12.58 -13.24
CA GLY A 43 -11.51 -12.23 -14.44
C GLY A 43 -12.40 -12.09 -15.69
N ARG A 44 -13.35 -13.01 -15.87
CA ARG A 44 -14.33 -12.92 -16.97
C ARG A 44 -15.24 -11.70 -16.82
N ALA A 45 -15.72 -11.42 -15.61
CA ALA A 45 -16.53 -10.23 -15.35
C ALA A 45 -15.75 -8.94 -15.65
N MET A 46 -14.46 -8.89 -15.31
CA MET A 46 -13.59 -7.75 -15.59
C MET A 46 -13.44 -7.48 -17.09
N LEU A 47 -13.17 -8.52 -17.89
CA LEU A 47 -13.03 -8.36 -19.34
C LEU A 47 -14.34 -7.97 -20.02
N ALA A 48 -15.46 -8.55 -19.57
CA ALA A 48 -16.78 -8.20 -20.07
C ALA A 48 -17.12 -6.74 -19.79
N ALA A 49 -16.88 -6.27 -18.55
CA ALA A 49 -17.11 -4.88 -18.15
C ALA A 49 -16.24 -3.89 -18.94
N ALA A 50 -15.02 -4.29 -19.34
CA ALA A 50 -14.13 -3.47 -20.17
C ALA A 50 -14.45 -3.51 -21.68
N GLY A 51 -15.41 -4.33 -22.11
CA GLY A 51 -15.66 -4.60 -23.53
C GLY A 51 -14.45 -5.23 -24.23
N MET A 52 -13.63 -5.95 -23.46
CA MET A 52 -12.37 -6.56 -23.87
C MET A 52 -12.52 -8.08 -24.08
N TRP A 53 -13.74 -8.61 -24.01
CA TRP A 53 -14.07 -10.00 -24.36
C TRP A 53 -15.30 -10.01 -25.26
N PRO A 54 -15.17 -10.40 -26.54
CA PRO A 54 -16.29 -10.39 -27.46
C PRO A 54 -17.21 -11.61 -27.23
N ALA A 55 -18.48 -11.52 -27.64
CA ALA A 55 -19.49 -12.54 -27.37
C ALA A 55 -19.20 -13.87 -28.08
N GLU A 56 -18.47 -13.82 -29.19
CA GLU A 56 -18.00 -14.97 -29.97
C GLU A 56 -16.77 -15.68 -29.36
N ALA A 57 -16.18 -15.14 -28.30
CA ALA A 57 -15.06 -15.79 -27.63
C ALA A 57 -15.51 -17.06 -26.89
N PRO A 58 -14.70 -18.14 -26.89
CA PRO A 58 -15.10 -19.43 -26.34
C PRO A 58 -15.26 -19.38 -24.81
N GLU A 59 -16.12 -20.24 -24.28
CA GLU A 59 -16.20 -20.45 -22.83
C GLU A 59 -14.85 -20.91 -22.28
N ALA A 60 -14.46 -20.29 -21.17
CA ALA A 60 -13.19 -20.55 -20.51
C ALA A 60 -13.38 -20.82 -19.02
N GLY A 61 -12.71 -21.87 -18.55
CA GLY A 61 -12.73 -22.30 -17.16
C GLY A 61 -11.76 -21.49 -16.28
N PRO A 62 -11.83 -21.66 -14.94
CA PRO A 62 -10.96 -20.96 -14.00
C PRO A 62 -9.46 -21.15 -14.21
N SER A 63 -9.06 -22.26 -14.84
CA SER A 63 -7.66 -22.63 -15.13
C SER A 63 -7.16 -22.12 -16.49
N ASP A 64 -8.01 -21.47 -17.28
CA ASP A 64 -7.66 -20.94 -18.59
C ASP A 64 -7.18 -19.50 -18.48
N LEU A 65 -6.24 -19.10 -19.33
CA LEU A 65 -5.76 -17.73 -19.43
C LEU A 65 -6.45 -17.03 -20.59
N LEU A 66 -6.99 -15.84 -20.33
CA LEU A 66 -7.70 -15.00 -21.29
C LEU A 66 -6.83 -13.77 -21.60
N ILE A 67 -6.51 -13.58 -22.87
CA ILE A 67 -5.69 -12.47 -23.35
C ILE A 67 -6.53 -11.67 -24.34
N SER A 68 -6.57 -10.35 -24.20
CA SER A 68 -7.17 -9.47 -25.20
C SER A 68 -6.42 -8.16 -25.37
N VAL A 69 -6.37 -7.69 -26.61
CA VAL A 69 -5.60 -6.52 -27.03
C VAL A 69 -6.44 -5.65 -27.94
N ARG A 70 -6.59 -4.38 -27.58
CA ARG A 70 -7.23 -3.34 -28.40
C ARG A 70 -6.16 -2.39 -28.93
N ALA A 71 -6.09 -2.21 -30.25
CA ALA A 71 -5.07 -1.38 -30.88
C ALA A 71 -5.61 -0.56 -32.08
N SER A 72 -4.77 0.34 -32.60
CA SER A 72 -5.10 1.20 -33.75
C SER A 72 -5.37 0.40 -35.02
N THR A 73 -4.60 -0.66 -35.25
CA THR A 73 -4.75 -1.59 -36.38
C THR A 73 -4.66 -3.04 -35.93
N GLU A 74 -5.18 -3.94 -36.75
CA GLU A 74 -5.12 -5.39 -36.49
C GLU A 74 -3.68 -5.92 -36.46
N ALA A 75 -2.81 -5.39 -37.33
CA ALA A 75 -1.38 -5.73 -37.33
C ALA A 75 -0.69 -5.33 -36.01
N VAL A 76 -1.03 -4.16 -35.45
CA VAL A 76 -0.50 -3.74 -34.13
C VAL A 76 -1.06 -4.65 -33.04
N ALA A 77 -2.36 -4.96 -33.09
CA ALA A 77 -3.02 -5.84 -32.13
C ALA A 77 -2.38 -7.23 -32.08
N ASN A 78 -2.14 -7.84 -33.25
CA ASN A 78 -1.49 -9.15 -33.37
C ASN A 78 -0.03 -9.14 -32.90
N ARG A 79 0.73 -8.07 -33.16
CA ARG A 79 2.10 -7.94 -32.62
C ARG A 79 2.12 -7.87 -31.10
N ALA A 80 1.20 -7.11 -30.51
CA ALA A 80 1.09 -7.02 -29.06
C ALA A 80 0.59 -8.34 -28.44
N LEU A 81 -0.33 -9.05 -29.10
CA LEU A 81 -0.74 -10.39 -28.69
C LEU A 81 0.44 -11.38 -28.70
N ALA A 82 1.25 -11.38 -29.76
CA ALA A 82 2.46 -12.21 -29.85
C ALA A 82 3.48 -11.86 -28.76
N SER A 83 3.69 -10.58 -28.47
CA SER A 83 4.55 -10.12 -27.37
C SER A 83 4.07 -10.64 -26.01
N VAL A 84 2.76 -10.59 -25.73
CA VAL A 84 2.18 -11.19 -24.52
C VAL A 84 2.48 -12.69 -24.45
N GLU A 85 2.30 -13.42 -25.55
CA GLU A 85 2.57 -14.86 -25.59
C GLU A 85 4.05 -15.22 -25.36
N GLU A 86 4.97 -14.44 -25.93
CA GLU A 86 6.42 -14.59 -25.72
C GLU A 86 6.79 -14.35 -24.26
N LEU A 87 6.32 -13.24 -23.68
CA LEU A 87 6.59 -12.89 -22.29
C LEU A 87 6.04 -13.93 -21.30
N LEU A 88 4.83 -14.45 -21.55
CA LEU A 88 4.24 -15.54 -20.74
C LEU A 88 5.04 -16.84 -20.86
N SER A 89 5.51 -17.16 -22.07
CA SER A 89 6.27 -18.40 -22.30
C SER A 89 7.66 -18.34 -21.66
N ALA A 90 8.32 -17.18 -21.70
CA ALA A 90 9.56 -16.93 -20.98
C ALA A 90 9.37 -17.02 -19.45
N SER A 91 8.29 -16.44 -18.91
CA SER A 91 7.94 -16.54 -17.50
C SER A 91 7.72 -17.99 -17.05
N ARG A 92 6.98 -18.78 -17.85
CA ARG A 92 6.70 -20.20 -17.55
C ARG A 92 7.96 -21.06 -17.57
N ALA A 93 8.88 -20.82 -18.50
CA ALA A 93 10.15 -21.54 -18.55
C ALA A 93 10.99 -21.30 -17.29
N ALA A 94 11.02 -20.06 -16.79
CA ALA A 94 11.68 -19.73 -15.53
C ALA A 94 10.98 -20.38 -14.32
N GLN A 95 9.63 -20.39 -14.30
CA GLN A 95 8.85 -20.98 -13.22
C GLN A 95 8.95 -22.52 -13.16
N HIS A 96 9.01 -23.21 -14.30
CA HIS A 96 9.05 -24.69 -14.33
C HIS A 96 10.33 -25.25 -13.67
N VAL A 97 11.47 -24.56 -13.85
CA VAL A 97 12.74 -24.92 -13.20
C VAL A 97 12.67 -24.75 -11.67
N ILE A 98 11.86 -23.80 -11.19
CA ILE A 98 11.68 -23.51 -9.76
C ILE A 98 10.66 -24.47 -9.13
N ALA A 99 9.56 -24.77 -9.82
CA ALA A 99 8.42 -25.54 -9.31
C ALA A 99 8.77 -27.00 -8.97
N ASP A 100 9.63 -27.65 -9.75
CA ASP A 100 10.02 -29.06 -9.52
C ASP A 100 10.79 -29.29 -8.20
N ARG A 101 11.23 -28.22 -7.53
CA ARG A 101 11.98 -28.29 -6.27
C ARG A 101 11.24 -27.72 -5.06
N LEU A 102 10.05 -27.14 -5.24
CA LEU A 102 9.35 -26.47 -4.15
C LEU A 102 8.28 -27.35 -3.47
N PRO A 103 8.08 -27.20 -2.16
CA PRO A 103 7.02 -27.89 -1.44
C PRO A 103 5.63 -27.43 -1.92
N ARG A 104 4.71 -28.38 -2.10
CA ARG A 104 3.33 -28.11 -2.58
C ARG A 104 2.34 -27.70 -1.49
N THR A 105 2.72 -27.79 -0.22
CA THR A 105 1.85 -27.46 0.92
C THR A 105 2.64 -26.74 2.00
N THR A 106 1.95 -25.89 2.75
CA THR A 106 2.49 -25.18 3.92
C THR A 106 3.11 -26.14 4.92
N ALA A 107 2.45 -27.27 5.18
CA ALA A 107 2.97 -28.30 6.09
C ALA A 107 4.23 -28.99 5.58
N ALA A 108 4.34 -29.24 4.27
CA ALA A 108 5.57 -29.79 3.69
C ALA A 108 6.71 -28.78 3.74
N ALA A 109 6.42 -27.50 3.46
CA ALA A 109 7.40 -26.41 3.56
C ALA A 109 7.95 -26.26 4.99
N ALA A 110 7.07 -26.30 5.99
CA ALA A 110 7.44 -26.17 7.40
C ALA A 110 8.33 -27.31 7.92
N ARG A 111 8.30 -28.49 7.29
CA ARG A 111 9.16 -29.64 7.62
C ARG A 111 10.51 -29.61 6.88
N GLY A 112 10.77 -28.58 6.07
CA GLY A 112 12.03 -28.43 5.34
C GLY A 112 13.23 -28.29 6.28
N ALA A 113 14.43 -28.44 5.73
CA ALA A 113 15.69 -28.37 6.50
C ALA A 113 16.02 -26.96 7.01
N ALA A 114 15.42 -25.92 6.44
CA ALA A 114 15.61 -24.54 6.88
C ALA A 114 14.68 -24.21 8.06
N ALA A 115 15.17 -23.42 9.02
CA ALA A 115 14.38 -22.94 10.15
C ALA A 115 13.31 -21.93 9.69
N THR A 116 12.15 -22.43 9.25
CA THR A 116 11.00 -21.61 8.87
C THR A 116 10.17 -21.26 10.10
N ASN A 117 9.84 -19.97 10.26
CA ASN A 117 9.07 -19.47 11.42
C ASN A 117 7.86 -18.60 11.02
N VAL A 118 7.75 -18.15 9.77
CA VAL A 118 6.65 -17.32 9.27
C VAL A 118 6.11 -17.92 7.97
N ALA A 119 4.78 -17.96 7.83
CA ALA A 119 4.08 -18.22 6.58
C ALA A 119 3.48 -16.92 6.03
N LEU A 120 3.87 -16.53 4.82
CA LEU A 120 3.24 -15.45 4.07
C LEU A 120 2.10 -16.04 3.22
N ILE A 121 0.87 -15.58 3.47
CA ILE A 121 -0.34 -16.06 2.81
C ILE A 121 -0.94 -14.93 1.98
N ALA A 122 -0.93 -15.12 0.66
CA ALA A 122 -1.45 -14.18 -0.34
C ALA A 122 -2.35 -14.90 -1.38
N VAL A 123 -3.06 -15.95 -0.95
CA VAL A 123 -4.05 -16.68 -1.77
C VAL A 123 -5.38 -15.92 -1.80
N PRO A 124 -6.33 -16.23 -2.70
CA PRO A 124 -7.65 -15.61 -2.67
C PRO A 124 -8.36 -15.80 -1.31
N GLY A 125 -9.08 -14.76 -0.85
CA GLY A 125 -9.65 -14.67 0.51
C GLY A 125 -10.45 -15.89 0.97
N ALA A 126 -11.23 -16.48 0.07
CA ALA A 126 -12.03 -17.67 0.33
C ALA A 126 -11.20 -18.89 0.82
N TYR A 127 -9.90 -18.93 0.51
CA TYR A 127 -8.99 -20.00 0.92
C TYR A 127 -8.01 -19.58 2.03
N ALA A 128 -7.87 -18.27 2.26
CA ALA A 128 -6.80 -17.73 3.09
C ALA A 128 -6.92 -18.13 4.57
N ALA A 129 -8.14 -18.25 5.10
CA ALA A 129 -8.36 -18.69 6.47
C ALA A 129 -7.94 -20.16 6.70
N VAL A 130 -8.22 -21.03 5.73
CA VAL A 130 -7.82 -22.45 5.78
C VAL A 130 -6.31 -22.57 5.76
N GLU A 131 -5.63 -21.88 4.85
CA GLU A 131 -4.16 -21.86 4.78
C GLU A 131 -3.54 -21.32 6.08
N ALA A 132 -4.12 -20.27 6.67
CA ALA A 132 -3.64 -19.71 7.93
C ALA A 132 -3.79 -20.71 9.09
N HIS A 133 -4.89 -21.46 9.16
CA HIS A 133 -5.04 -22.53 10.14
C HIS A 133 -4.03 -23.67 9.94
N GLN A 134 -3.69 -24.01 8.70
CA GLN A 134 -2.65 -25.00 8.42
C GLN A 134 -1.26 -24.50 8.86
N ALA A 135 -0.92 -23.24 8.57
CA ALA A 135 0.32 -22.62 9.03
C ALA A 135 0.45 -22.62 10.56
N LEU A 136 -0.62 -22.23 11.27
CA LEU A 136 -0.66 -22.27 12.74
C LEU A 136 -0.57 -23.70 13.29
N SER A 137 -1.10 -24.69 12.56
CA SER A 137 -0.97 -26.11 12.92
C SER A 137 0.48 -26.59 12.79
N ALA A 138 1.22 -26.03 11.82
CA ALA A 138 2.64 -26.29 11.60
C ALA A 138 3.58 -25.47 12.52
N GLY A 139 3.04 -24.68 13.44
CA GLY A 139 3.84 -23.90 14.39
C GLY A 139 4.43 -22.59 13.81
N LEU A 140 3.88 -22.10 12.70
CA LEU A 140 4.36 -20.88 12.05
C LEU A 140 3.56 -19.65 12.49
N HIS A 141 4.24 -18.53 12.67
CA HIS A 141 3.58 -17.22 12.64
C HIS A 141 2.98 -16.99 11.24
N VAL A 142 1.92 -16.20 11.15
CA VAL A 142 1.24 -15.94 9.88
C VAL A 142 1.29 -14.46 9.55
N PHE A 143 1.75 -14.15 8.34
CA PHE A 143 1.49 -12.89 7.66
C PHE A 143 0.38 -13.12 6.64
N LEU A 144 -0.80 -12.59 6.93
CA LEU A 144 -2.01 -12.78 6.14
C LEU A 144 -2.28 -11.51 5.33
N PHE A 145 -1.72 -11.48 4.12
CA PHE A 145 -1.89 -10.39 3.17
C PHE A 145 -3.30 -10.35 2.60
N SER A 146 -3.85 -11.54 2.33
CA SER A 146 -5.15 -11.74 1.67
C SER A 146 -6.28 -10.93 2.33
N ASP A 147 -7.06 -10.29 1.46
CA ASP A 147 -8.36 -9.70 1.78
C ASP A 147 -9.49 -10.74 1.57
N GLY A 148 -10.73 -10.42 1.96
CA GLY A 148 -11.91 -11.26 1.79
C GLY A 148 -12.07 -12.35 2.85
N VAL A 149 -11.33 -12.24 3.96
CA VAL A 149 -11.48 -13.12 5.13
C VAL A 149 -12.56 -12.55 6.05
N SER A 150 -13.47 -13.41 6.50
CA SER A 150 -14.59 -12.99 7.36
C SER A 150 -14.10 -12.51 8.73
N MET A 151 -14.88 -11.64 9.38
CA MET A 151 -14.59 -11.17 10.74
C MET A 151 -14.52 -12.34 11.74
N ALA A 152 -15.40 -13.34 11.58
CA ALA A 152 -15.41 -14.52 12.45
C ALA A 152 -14.12 -15.34 12.30
N ASP A 153 -13.66 -15.53 11.07
CA ASP A 153 -12.39 -16.23 10.79
C ASP A 153 -11.18 -15.45 11.32
N GLU A 154 -11.14 -14.13 11.13
CA GLU A 154 -10.08 -13.28 11.70
C GLU A 154 -9.96 -13.48 13.22
N VAL A 155 -11.09 -13.37 13.93
CA VAL A 155 -11.13 -13.56 15.39
C VAL A 155 -10.70 -14.96 15.78
N ALA A 156 -11.18 -15.99 15.08
CA ALA A 156 -10.83 -17.38 15.35
C ALA A 156 -9.33 -17.64 15.14
N LEU A 157 -8.75 -17.11 14.05
CA LEU A 157 -7.33 -17.21 13.74
C LEU A 157 -6.47 -16.53 14.80
N LYS A 158 -6.78 -15.28 15.16
CA LYS A 158 -6.01 -14.50 16.14
C LYS A 158 -6.07 -15.11 17.54
N ARG A 159 -7.25 -15.57 17.98
CA ARG A 159 -7.38 -16.29 19.26
C ARG A 159 -6.56 -17.57 19.27
N ARG A 160 -6.66 -18.38 18.21
CA ARG A 160 -5.89 -19.62 18.09
C ARG A 160 -4.39 -19.36 18.08
N ALA A 161 -3.94 -18.29 17.43
CA ALA A 161 -2.53 -17.91 17.40
C ALA A 161 -2.03 -17.51 18.79
N ARG A 162 -2.77 -16.64 19.49
CA ARG A 162 -2.49 -16.26 20.88
C ARG A 162 -2.35 -17.49 21.79
N ASP A 163 -3.31 -18.40 21.73
CA ASP A 163 -3.32 -19.60 22.60
C ASP A 163 -2.13 -20.55 22.29
N ARG A 164 -1.47 -20.38 21.14
CA ARG A 164 -0.26 -21.11 20.72
C ARG A 164 1.04 -20.33 20.87
N GLY A 165 0.99 -19.09 21.37
CA GLY A 165 2.17 -18.21 21.40
C GLY A 165 2.65 -17.77 20.01
N LEU A 166 1.77 -17.82 19.01
CA LEU A 166 2.04 -17.39 17.64
C LEU A 166 1.36 -16.05 17.34
N LEU A 167 1.75 -15.42 16.23
CA LEU A 167 1.17 -14.16 15.74
C LEU A 167 0.42 -14.43 14.44
N VAL A 168 -0.74 -13.80 14.30
CA VAL A 168 -1.43 -13.64 13.00
C VAL A 168 -1.47 -12.15 12.69
N MET A 169 -0.60 -11.73 11.78
CA MET A 169 -0.50 -10.38 11.23
C MET A 169 -1.48 -10.29 10.05
N GLY A 170 -2.67 -9.72 10.28
CA GLY A 170 -3.74 -9.66 9.28
C GLY A 170 -5.03 -10.35 9.75
N PRO A 171 -6.06 -10.52 8.87
CA PRO A 171 -6.07 -10.33 7.42
C PRO A 171 -5.83 -8.88 6.96
N GLU A 172 -5.65 -8.70 5.65
CA GLU A 172 -5.38 -7.39 5.03
C GLU A 172 -4.15 -6.69 5.62
N CYS A 173 -3.15 -7.47 6.07
CA CYS A 173 -1.90 -6.93 6.54
C CYS A 173 -0.99 -6.62 5.35
N GLY A 174 -0.96 -5.34 4.94
CA GLY A 174 -0.16 -4.91 3.80
C GLY A 174 1.35 -4.86 4.07
N THR A 175 1.78 -4.63 5.32
CA THR A 175 3.17 -4.30 5.65
C THR A 175 3.59 -4.88 7.00
N ALA A 176 4.72 -5.58 7.04
CA ALA A 176 5.47 -5.86 8.26
C ALA A 176 6.98 -5.89 7.96
N ILE A 177 7.81 -5.60 8.96
CA ILE A 177 9.27 -5.67 8.88
C ILE A 177 9.78 -6.40 10.11
N ILE A 178 10.09 -7.69 9.99
CA ILE A 178 10.48 -8.53 11.13
C ILE A 178 11.96 -8.82 11.04
N ASN A 179 12.74 -8.33 12.00
CA ASN A 179 14.20 -8.48 12.02
C ASN A 179 14.88 -8.00 10.73
N GLY A 180 14.36 -6.93 10.13
CA GLY A 180 14.87 -6.35 8.88
C GLY A 180 14.34 -7.01 7.61
N VAL A 181 13.55 -8.09 7.72
CA VAL A 181 12.89 -8.73 6.58
C VAL A 181 11.53 -8.09 6.34
N GLY A 182 11.36 -7.47 5.18
CA GLY A 182 10.07 -6.92 4.73
C GLY A 182 9.10 -8.02 4.29
N LEU A 183 7.83 -7.90 4.69
CA LEU A 183 6.73 -8.76 4.29
C LEU A 183 5.60 -7.89 3.71
N GLY A 184 5.14 -8.22 2.50
CA GLY A 184 4.19 -7.42 1.75
C GLY A 184 4.83 -6.16 1.15
N PHE A 185 4.10 -5.04 1.14
CA PHE A 185 4.61 -3.73 0.75
C PHE A 185 5.48 -3.16 1.88
N ALA A 186 6.79 -3.31 1.78
CA ALA A 186 7.72 -2.89 2.81
C ALA A 186 8.83 -2.00 2.26
N ASN A 187 9.15 -0.93 2.99
CA ASN A 187 10.29 -0.08 2.69
C ASN A 187 11.56 -0.65 3.32
N ARG A 188 12.69 -0.46 2.66
CA ARG A 188 14.01 -0.78 3.22
C ARG A 188 14.40 0.32 4.18
N VAL A 189 14.59 -0.05 5.44
CA VAL A 189 14.82 0.90 6.54
C VAL A 189 15.95 0.42 7.43
N ARG A 190 16.70 1.38 7.99
CA ARG A 190 17.81 1.07 8.90
C ARG A 190 17.32 0.32 10.12
N ARG A 191 18.13 -0.65 10.54
CA ARG A 191 17.99 -1.30 11.86
C ARG A 191 18.20 -0.27 12.97
N GLY A 192 17.42 -0.37 14.03
CA GLY A 192 17.53 0.47 15.21
C GLY A 192 16.61 -0.03 16.32
N PRO A 193 16.39 0.78 17.36
CA PRO A 193 15.75 0.29 18.58
C PRO A 193 14.27 0.71 18.71
N ILE A 194 13.64 1.25 17.65
CA ILE A 194 12.22 1.64 17.69
C ILE A 194 11.37 0.48 17.17
N GLY A 195 10.49 -0.04 18.02
CA GLY A 195 9.54 -1.09 17.65
C GLY A 195 8.21 -0.47 17.20
N VAL A 196 7.78 -0.79 15.98
CA VAL A 196 6.54 -0.26 15.40
C VAL A 196 5.44 -1.32 15.43
N ILE A 197 4.23 -0.93 15.80
CA ILE A 197 3.04 -1.79 15.76
C ILE A 197 1.94 -1.02 15.05
N GLY A 198 1.29 -1.63 14.05
CA GLY A 198 0.29 -0.90 13.28
C GLY A 198 -0.88 -1.70 12.75
N ALA A 199 -2.09 -1.21 13.02
CA ALA A 199 -3.32 -1.60 12.32
C ALA A 199 -3.50 -0.76 11.04
N SER A 200 -2.39 -0.54 10.33
CA SER A 200 -2.31 0.27 9.11
C SER A 200 -1.03 -0.04 8.34
N GLY A 201 -1.16 -0.52 7.09
CA GLY A 201 -0.01 -0.77 6.22
C GLY A 201 0.75 0.51 5.89
N THR A 202 0.10 1.47 5.22
CA THR A 202 0.76 2.73 4.84
C THR A 202 1.12 3.63 6.02
N GLY A 203 0.44 3.48 7.17
CA GLY A 203 0.85 4.11 8.42
C GLY A 203 2.16 3.54 8.96
N ILE A 204 2.35 2.22 8.89
CA ILE A 204 3.66 1.61 9.19
C ILE A 204 4.71 2.10 8.20
N GLN A 205 4.42 2.09 6.89
CA GLN A 205 5.38 2.55 5.89
C GLN A 205 5.82 3.99 6.17
N GLU A 206 4.89 4.92 6.36
CA GLU A 206 5.21 6.32 6.67
C GLU A 206 6.01 6.48 7.96
N LEU A 207 5.62 5.82 9.04
CA LEU A 207 6.37 5.95 10.30
C LEU A 207 7.78 5.38 10.19
N THR A 208 7.94 4.23 9.53
CA THR A 208 9.25 3.59 9.40
C THR A 208 10.18 4.38 8.46
N THR A 209 9.66 4.94 7.36
CA THR A 209 10.42 5.79 6.45
C THR A 209 10.74 7.14 7.08
N LEU A 210 9.83 7.75 7.83
CA LEU A 210 10.12 8.99 8.58
C LEU A 210 11.15 8.75 9.67
N VAL A 211 11.03 7.68 10.46
CA VAL A 211 12.05 7.30 11.46
C VAL A 211 13.42 7.16 10.79
N HIS A 212 13.49 6.53 9.61
CA HIS A 212 14.70 6.49 8.80
C HIS A 212 15.15 7.91 8.43
N ARG A 213 14.32 8.73 7.78
CA ARG A 213 14.72 10.07 7.32
C ARG A 213 15.21 10.99 8.45
N LEU A 214 14.61 10.85 9.63
CA LEU A 214 14.95 11.60 10.85
C LEU A 214 16.27 11.16 11.51
N GLY A 215 16.94 10.13 10.99
CA GLY A 215 18.22 9.62 11.51
C GLY A 215 18.09 8.41 12.43
N GLY A 216 16.87 7.92 12.68
CA GLY A 216 16.61 6.73 13.47
C GLY A 216 16.65 5.42 12.66
N GLY A 217 16.16 4.36 13.28
CA GLY A 217 15.99 3.03 12.70
C GLY A 217 15.07 2.16 13.56
N ILE A 218 14.56 1.07 13.00
CA ILE A 218 13.56 0.22 13.65
C ILE A 218 14.09 -1.16 14.04
N SER A 219 13.55 -1.72 15.12
CA SER A 219 13.81 -3.10 15.56
C SER A 219 12.87 -4.05 14.84
N HIS A 220 11.59 -3.71 14.78
CA HIS A 220 10.56 -4.47 14.09
C HIS A 220 9.43 -3.51 13.68
N ALA A 221 8.64 -3.89 12.69
CA ALA A 221 7.34 -3.32 12.40
C ALA A 221 6.32 -4.47 12.28
N ILE A 222 5.39 -4.56 13.23
CA ILE A 222 4.36 -5.61 13.27
C ILE A 222 3.06 -5.03 12.72
N GLY A 223 2.69 -5.43 11.50
CA GLY A 223 1.37 -5.17 10.95
C GLY A 223 0.33 -6.10 11.56
N THR A 224 -0.81 -5.57 11.98
CA THR A 224 -1.82 -6.34 12.74
C THR A 224 -3.08 -6.66 11.94
N GLY A 225 -3.23 -6.06 10.76
CA GLY A 225 -4.43 -6.07 9.94
C GLY A 225 -5.32 -4.86 10.21
N GLY A 226 -5.95 -4.31 9.17
CA GLY A 226 -6.67 -3.03 9.25
C GLY A 226 -7.87 -3.03 10.21
N ARG A 227 -8.41 -4.20 10.55
CA ARG A 227 -9.57 -4.38 11.42
C ARG A 227 -9.21 -4.72 12.88
N ASP A 228 -7.93 -4.90 13.20
CA ASP A 228 -7.51 -5.41 14.51
C ASP A 228 -8.01 -4.57 15.69
N LEU A 229 -8.04 -3.24 15.54
CA LEU A 229 -8.53 -2.33 16.59
C LEU A 229 -10.05 -2.07 16.57
N GLN A 230 -10.81 -2.78 15.74
CA GLN A 230 -12.26 -2.78 15.84
C GLN A 230 -12.71 -3.55 17.08
N ALA A 231 -13.87 -3.19 17.64
CA ALA A 231 -14.41 -3.82 18.84
C ALA A 231 -14.60 -5.33 18.70
N ALA A 232 -14.97 -5.80 17.50
CA ALA A 232 -15.19 -7.22 17.21
C ALA A 232 -13.90 -8.07 17.33
N VAL A 233 -12.74 -7.49 16.99
CA VAL A 233 -11.44 -8.19 17.07
C VAL A 233 -10.78 -7.97 18.43
N GLY A 234 -10.86 -6.76 18.97
CA GLY A 234 -10.39 -6.44 20.32
C GLY A 234 -8.87 -6.26 20.43
N GLY A 235 -8.19 -5.92 19.33
CA GLY A 235 -6.76 -5.59 19.32
C GLY A 235 -5.84 -6.78 19.63
N LEU A 236 -6.29 -8.01 19.35
CA LEU A 236 -5.58 -9.23 19.76
C LEU A 236 -4.12 -9.22 19.29
N THR A 237 -3.87 -8.96 18.00
CA THR A 237 -2.49 -8.98 17.48
C THR A 237 -1.72 -7.75 17.96
N THR A 238 -2.36 -6.58 18.07
CA THR A 238 -1.75 -5.37 18.62
C THR A 238 -1.25 -5.57 20.05
N LEU A 239 -2.07 -6.17 20.92
CA LEU A 239 -1.72 -6.50 22.31
C LEU A 239 -0.57 -7.52 22.38
N GLN A 240 -0.58 -8.54 21.51
CA GLN A 240 0.55 -9.48 21.40
C GLN A 240 1.83 -8.78 20.91
N GLY A 241 1.71 -7.85 19.96
CA GLY A 241 2.83 -7.05 19.46
C GLY A 241 3.42 -6.15 20.55
N VAL A 242 2.57 -5.51 21.35
CA VAL A 242 2.99 -4.70 22.51
C VAL A 242 3.76 -5.56 23.50
N ALA A 243 3.25 -6.75 23.84
CA ALA A 243 3.93 -7.67 24.75
C ALA A 243 5.28 -8.14 24.18
N ALA A 244 5.31 -8.54 22.91
CA ALA A 244 6.53 -9.03 22.25
C ALA A 244 7.62 -7.95 22.18
N LEU A 245 7.28 -6.74 21.71
CA LEU A 245 8.24 -5.64 21.62
C LEU A 245 8.57 -5.03 22.99
N GLY A 246 7.64 -5.13 23.96
CA GLY A 246 7.87 -4.81 25.36
C GLY A 246 8.93 -5.72 26.00
N ALA A 247 8.93 -7.01 25.65
CA ALA A 247 9.92 -7.98 26.13
C ALA A 247 11.24 -7.96 25.33
N ASP A 248 11.23 -7.49 24.08
CA ASP A 248 12.42 -7.49 23.21
C ASP A 248 13.52 -6.53 23.71
N PRO A 249 14.72 -7.02 24.09
CA PRO A 249 15.81 -6.16 24.54
C PRO A 249 16.35 -5.24 23.42
N GLY A 250 16.16 -5.59 22.15
CA GLY A 250 16.53 -4.75 21.00
C GLY A 250 15.63 -3.53 20.84
N THR A 251 14.42 -3.56 21.38
CA THR A 251 13.45 -2.47 21.32
C THR A 251 13.55 -1.58 22.56
N ARG A 252 13.88 -0.29 22.38
CA ARG A 252 13.97 0.71 23.45
C ARG A 252 12.77 1.67 23.50
N ALA A 253 11.99 1.80 22.44
CA ALA A 253 10.75 2.58 22.41
C ALA A 253 9.73 1.93 21.49
N LEU A 254 8.43 2.08 21.82
CA LEU A 254 7.34 1.58 20.99
C LEU A 254 6.65 2.74 20.28
N LEU A 255 6.30 2.51 19.01
CA LEU A 255 5.56 3.44 18.18
C LEU A 255 4.33 2.73 17.62
N ILE A 256 3.14 3.16 18.03
CA ILE A 256 1.86 2.52 17.69
C ILE A 256 1.10 3.40 16.71
N VAL A 257 0.57 2.81 15.64
CA VAL A 257 -0.23 3.52 14.63
C VAL A 257 -1.52 2.80 14.29
N SER A 258 -2.59 3.56 14.13
CA SER A 258 -3.82 3.02 13.58
C SER A 258 -4.67 4.07 12.90
N LYS A 259 -5.53 3.60 11.99
CA LYS A 259 -6.76 4.28 11.58
C LYS A 259 -7.73 4.38 12.79
N PRO A 260 -8.88 5.09 12.67
CA PRO A 260 -9.87 5.15 13.73
C PRO A 260 -10.17 3.77 14.34
N SER A 261 -9.98 3.69 15.65
CA SER A 261 -10.13 2.49 16.48
C SER A 261 -11.39 2.57 17.32
N ALA A 262 -11.92 1.42 17.76
CA ALA A 262 -12.93 1.43 18.81
C ALA A 262 -12.32 2.03 20.11
N PRO A 263 -12.95 3.02 20.76
CA PRO A 263 -12.36 3.71 21.91
C PRO A 263 -11.90 2.75 23.01
N GLN A 264 -12.72 1.75 23.35
CA GLN A 264 -12.40 0.77 24.39
C GLN A 264 -11.17 -0.10 24.02
N THR A 265 -11.00 -0.41 22.73
CA THR A 265 -9.84 -1.17 22.25
C THR A 265 -8.58 -0.31 22.28
N ALA A 266 -8.68 0.97 21.90
CA ALA A 266 -7.59 1.92 22.00
C ALA A 266 -7.13 2.08 23.45
N ASP A 267 -8.07 2.32 24.38
CA ASP A 267 -7.79 2.44 25.81
C ASP A 267 -7.04 1.21 26.35
N ALA A 268 -7.47 0.01 25.96
CA ALA A 268 -6.85 -1.25 26.38
C ALA A 268 -5.41 -1.38 25.85
N VAL A 269 -5.19 -1.03 24.58
CA VAL A 269 -3.86 -1.05 23.95
C VAL A 269 -2.93 -0.03 24.60
N LEU A 270 -3.38 1.20 24.81
CA LEU A 270 -2.55 2.25 25.42
C LEU A 270 -2.19 1.91 26.88
N ARG A 271 -3.13 1.31 27.63
CA ARG A 271 -2.86 0.81 28.98
C ARG A 271 -1.81 -0.29 28.98
N ALA A 272 -1.99 -1.31 28.13
CA ALA A 272 -1.03 -2.40 28.00
C ALA A 272 0.36 -1.90 27.56
N ALA A 273 0.42 -0.90 26.68
CA ALA A 273 1.68 -0.29 26.26
C ALA A 273 2.39 0.40 27.43
N GLY A 274 1.65 1.13 28.28
CA GLY A 274 2.20 1.77 29.48
C GLY A 274 2.80 0.78 30.49
N GLU A 275 2.25 -0.44 30.57
CA GLU A 275 2.75 -1.51 31.46
C GLU A 275 4.14 -2.03 31.05
N THR A 276 4.56 -1.84 29.79
CA THR A 276 5.88 -2.25 29.31
C THR A 276 7.04 -1.42 29.89
N ARG A 277 6.74 -0.24 30.46
CA ARG A 277 7.71 0.74 31.00
C ARG A 277 8.74 1.29 29.99
N LYS A 278 8.62 0.92 28.71
CA LYS A 278 9.39 1.54 27.62
C LYS A 278 8.70 2.84 27.21
N PRO A 279 9.42 3.86 26.73
CA PRO A 279 8.81 5.03 26.11
C PRO A 279 7.84 4.63 25.00
N ILE A 280 6.61 5.13 25.06
CA ILE A 280 5.55 4.83 24.10
C ILE A 280 5.13 6.10 23.37
N VAL A 281 5.03 6.00 22.05
CA VAL A 281 4.39 7.01 21.20
C VAL A 281 3.24 6.36 20.44
N ALA A 282 2.06 6.97 20.45
CA ALA A 282 0.87 6.46 19.78
C ALA A 282 0.27 7.53 18.86
N CYS A 283 0.12 7.19 17.59
CA CYS A 283 -0.63 7.95 16.60
C CYS A 283 -1.89 7.16 16.22
N LEU A 284 -2.92 7.29 17.05
CA LEU A 284 -4.23 6.67 16.82
C LEU A 284 -5.13 7.72 16.14
N LEU A 285 -5.21 7.65 14.82
CA LEU A 285 -5.84 8.68 14.01
C LEU A 285 -7.34 8.84 14.33
N GLY A 286 -7.70 9.92 15.01
CA GLY A 286 -9.08 10.22 15.44
C GLY A 286 -9.48 9.68 16.79
N TYR A 287 -8.52 9.21 17.60
CA TYR A 287 -8.73 8.94 19.00
C TYR A 287 -8.66 10.24 19.80
N ASP A 288 -9.71 10.53 20.56
CA ASP A 288 -9.88 11.71 21.42
C ASP A 288 -10.00 11.32 22.91
N GLY A 289 -9.76 10.05 23.24
CA GLY A 289 -9.78 9.55 24.61
C GLY A 289 -8.58 10.01 25.44
N ALA A 290 -8.60 9.65 26.72
CA ALA A 290 -7.56 10.04 27.65
C ALA A 290 -6.22 9.36 27.33
N THR A 291 -5.12 10.11 27.45
CA THR A 291 -3.77 9.58 27.32
C THR A 291 -3.30 9.00 28.65
N PRO A 292 -2.97 7.69 28.74
CA PRO A 292 -2.47 7.11 29.98
C PRO A 292 -1.10 7.69 30.38
N PRO A 293 -0.75 7.70 31.68
CA PRO A 293 0.59 8.09 32.14
C PRO A 293 1.69 7.27 31.44
N GLY A 294 2.74 7.94 30.98
CA GLY A 294 3.87 7.29 30.30
C GLY A 294 3.68 7.06 28.80
N VAL A 295 2.54 7.46 28.23
CA VAL A 295 2.27 7.39 26.80
C VAL A 295 2.26 8.79 26.19
N HIS A 296 2.94 8.96 25.06
CA HIS A 296 2.87 10.17 24.24
C HIS A 296 1.88 9.95 23.10
N THR A 297 0.80 10.73 23.03
CA THR A 297 -0.10 10.73 21.88
C THR A 297 0.30 11.80 20.89
N ALA A 298 0.34 11.45 19.61
CA ALA A 298 0.66 12.36 18.52
C ALA A 298 -0.52 12.47 17.55
N ALA A 299 -0.82 13.68 17.11
CA ALA A 299 -1.93 13.93 16.18
C ALA A 299 -1.57 13.59 14.73
N THR A 300 -0.28 13.50 14.43
CA THR A 300 0.24 13.22 13.08
C THR A 300 1.34 12.16 13.11
N LEU A 301 1.51 11.45 12.00
CA LEU A 301 2.55 10.46 11.75
C LEU A 301 3.94 11.11 11.86
N GLU A 302 4.09 12.34 11.36
CA GLU A 302 5.34 13.11 11.48
C GLU A 302 5.70 13.40 12.94
N GLU A 303 4.75 13.93 13.72
CA GLU A 303 4.95 14.19 15.14
C GLU A 303 5.29 12.91 15.90
N ALA A 304 4.62 11.81 15.57
CA ALA A 304 4.85 10.51 16.20
C ALA A 304 6.28 10.00 15.93
N ALA A 305 6.72 10.06 14.67
CA ALA A 305 8.07 9.66 14.27
C ALA A 305 9.15 10.56 14.92
N ILE A 306 8.96 11.89 14.90
CA ILE A 306 9.86 12.84 15.56
C ILE A 306 9.98 12.54 17.05
N THR A 307 8.85 12.34 17.73
CA THR A 307 8.83 12.06 19.17
C THR A 307 9.54 10.75 19.48
N ALA A 308 9.26 9.68 18.71
CA ALA A 308 9.90 8.38 18.90
C ALA A 308 11.43 8.44 18.73
N VAL A 309 11.92 9.14 17.69
CA VAL A 309 13.36 9.30 17.48
C VAL A 309 13.99 10.17 18.57
N LYS A 310 13.36 11.28 18.98
CA LYS A 310 13.86 12.12 20.09
C LYS A 310 13.99 11.35 21.40
N LEU A 311 13.02 10.50 21.75
CA LEU A 311 13.03 9.70 22.98
C LEU A 311 14.20 8.71 23.04
N VAL A 312 14.70 8.28 21.87
CA VAL A 312 15.75 7.26 21.75
C VAL A 312 17.14 7.87 21.48
N ALA A 313 17.21 8.92 20.67
CA ALA A 313 18.45 9.49 20.16
C ALA A 313 18.75 10.90 20.70
N GLY A 314 17.81 11.54 21.40
CA GLY A 314 17.95 12.90 21.96
C GLY A 314 17.79 14.03 20.93
N SER A 315 18.06 13.79 19.65
CA SER A 315 17.89 14.75 18.56
C SER A 315 17.37 14.07 17.29
N VAL A 316 16.90 14.89 16.34
CA VAL A 316 16.38 14.43 15.03
C VAL A 316 16.99 15.28 13.91
N ARG A 317 17.16 14.66 12.74
CA ARG A 317 17.44 15.42 11.50
C ARG A 317 16.22 16.27 11.13
N ALA A 318 16.46 17.45 10.59
CA ALA A 318 15.38 18.31 10.11
C ALA A 318 14.76 17.72 8.84
N LEU A 319 13.43 17.83 8.71
CA LEU A 319 12.73 17.57 7.46
C LEU A 319 12.63 18.87 6.67
N GLU A 320 12.96 18.82 5.38
CA GLU A 320 12.85 19.97 4.50
C GLU A 320 11.39 20.35 4.28
N ARG A 321 11.12 21.66 4.26
CA ARG A 321 9.82 22.23 3.94
C ARG A 321 9.92 22.97 2.61
N PRO A 322 8.99 22.73 1.67
CA PRO A 322 8.97 23.51 0.44
C PRO A 322 8.66 24.97 0.78
N ARG A 323 9.21 25.89 -0.01
CA ARG A 323 8.84 27.30 0.00
C ARG A 323 8.29 27.67 -1.36
N ALA A 324 7.12 28.28 -1.38
CA ALA A 324 6.49 28.76 -2.60
C ALA A 324 5.69 30.03 -2.30
N PRO A 325 5.79 31.07 -3.14
CA PRO A 325 4.94 32.24 -3.01
C PRO A 325 3.48 31.84 -3.23
N ALA A 326 2.56 32.58 -2.62
CA ALA A 326 1.13 32.41 -2.81
C ALA A 326 0.81 32.37 -4.30
N SER A 327 0.27 31.24 -4.76
CA SER A 327 -0.31 31.18 -6.09
C SER A 327 -1.63 31.95 -6.09
N GLY A 328 -1.97 32.63 -7.19
CA GLY A 328 -3.30 33.19 -7.37
C GLY A 328 -4.42 32.14 -7.44
N ALA A 329 -4.08 30.85 -7.45
CA ALA A 329 -5.02 29.75 -7.50
C ALA A 329 -5.72 29.58 -6.13
N ARG A 330 -7.01 29.91 -6.09
CA ARG A 330 -7.91 29.59 -4.97
C ARG A 330 -8.89 28.53 -5.42
N GLY A 331 -9.19 27.55 -4.56
CA GLY A 331 -10.11 26.48 -4.93
C GLY A 331 -10.04 25.24 -4.05
N ALA A 332 -10.60 24.15 -4.54
CA ALA A 332 -10.70 22.87 -3.89
C ALA A 332 -9.39 22.06 -4.00
N ILE A 333 -9.15 21.25 -2.97
CA ILE A 333 -8.12 20.22 -2.94
C ILE A 333 -8.77 18.89 -3.32
N LEU A 334 -8.17 18.19 -4.29
CA LEU A 334 -8.42 16.76 -4.51
C LEU A 334 -7.22 15.95 -4.04
N GLY A 335 -7.43 15.22 -2.95
CA GLY A 335 -6.48 14.24 -2.45
C GLY A 335 -6.70 12.88 -3.10
N PHE A 336 -5.72 12.37 -3.84
CA PHE A 336 -5.76 11.02 -4.41
C PHE A 336 -4.65 10.16 -3.83
N PHE A 337 -5.04 9.28 -2.91
CA PHE A 337 -4.12 8.49 -2.10
C PHE A 337 -4.11 7.03 -2.50
N ALA A 338 -2.95 6.40 -2.45
CA ALA A 338 -2.78 4.96 -2.44
C ALA A 338 -2.88 4.40 -1.01
N GLY A 339 -2.61 5.22 0.02
CA GLY A 339 -2.67 4.84 1.42
C GLY A 339 -3.79 5.48 2.22
N GLY A 340 -4.75 4.69 2.70
CA GLY A 340 -5.87 5.20 3.50
C GLY A 340 -5.50 5.95 4.78
N THR A 341 -4.39 5.61 5.45
CA THR A 341 -3.93 6.36 6.66
C THR A 341 -3.38 7.73 6.31
N LEU A 342 -2.66 7.85 5.20
CA LEU A 342 -2.16 9.12 4.68
C LEU A 342 -3.34 10.01 4.27
N ARG A 343 -4.34 9.41 3.60
CA ARG A 343 -5.61 10.05 3.26
C ARG A 343 -6.32 10.58 4.50
N ASP A 344 -6.48 9.74 5.53
CA ASP A 344 -7.19 10.10 6.77
C ASP A 344 -6.48 11.20 7.56
N GLU A 345 -5.14 11.20 7.60
CA GLU A 345 -4.36 12.29 8.20
C GLU A 345 -4.51 13.59 7.42
N ALA A 346 -4.28 13.55 6.09
CA ALA A 346 -4.38 14.73 5.24
C ALA A 346 -5.77 15.37 5.31
N ARG A 347 -6.81 14.53 5.25
CA ARG A 347 -8.21 14.93 5.38
C ARG A 347 -8.49 15.66 6.69
N ARG A 348 -7.95 15.19 7.83
CA ARG A 348 -8.11 15.86 9.13
C ARG A 348 -7.38 17.18 9.22
N LEU A 349 -6.20 17.27 8.62
CA LEU A 349 -5.39 18.50 8.62
C LEU A 349 -6.00 19.59 7.74
N VAL A 350 -6.56 19.20 6.60
CA VAL A 350 -7.19 20.13 5.65
C VAL A 350 -8.61 20.50 6.07
N GLY A 351 -9.42 19.51 6.45
CA GLY A 351 -10.84 19.65 6.76
C GLY A 351 -11.73 18.86 5.80
N ASP A 352 -12.88 18.42 6.31
CA ASP A 352 -13.88 17.59 5.59
C ASP A 352 -14.95 18.39 4.84
N ALA A 353 -14.93 19.71 4.98
CA ALA A 353 -15.97 20.55 4.39
C ALA A 353 -15.80 20.64 2.86
N PRO A 354 -16.91 20.62 2.09
CA PRO A 354 -16.87 21.03 0.70
C PRO A 354 -16.17 22.39 0.55
N PRO A 355 -15.36 22.58 -0.50
CA PRO A 355 -15.31 21.76 -1.72
C PRO A 355 -14.21 20.68 -1.74
N HIS A 356 -13.47 20.46 -0.64
CA HIS A 356 -12.36 19.52 -0.60
C HIS A 356 -12.82 18.05 -0.69
N ARG A 357 -12.07 17.21 -1.41
CA ARG A 357 -12.37 15.77 -1.55
C ARG A 357 -11.11 14.93 -1.43
N PHE A 358 -11.23 13.78 -0.78
CA PHE A 358 -10.12 12.86 -0.52
C PHE A 358 -10.55 11.43 -0.84
N VAL A 359 -9.81 10.77 -1.73
CA VAL A 359 -10.09 9.42 -2.21
C VAL A 359 -8.94 8.50 -1.82
N ASP A 360 -9.27 7.33 -1.27
CA ASP A 360 -8.33 6.25 -0.99
C ASP A 360 -8.47 5.16 -2.04
N PHE A 361 -7.66 5.21 -3.08
CA PHE A 361 -7.62 4.19 -4.13
C PHE A 361 -7.09 2.84 -3.63
N GLY A 362 -6.54 2.77 -2.41
CA GLY A 362 -6.16 1.53 -1.75
C GLY A 362 -7.34 0.81 -1.08
N GLY A 363 -8.51 1.44 -1.03
CA GLY A 363 -9.73 0.84 -0.50
C GLY A 363 -10.21 -0.38 -1.29
N GLU A 364 -10.96 -1.25 -0.61
CA GLU A 364 -11.52 -2.47 -1.20
C GLU A 364 -12.37 -2.16 -2.45
N GLU A 365 -13.09 -1.04 -2.44
CA GLU A 365 -13.95 -0.61 -3.54
C GLU A 365 -13.19 -0.32 -4.85
N TYR A 366 -11.89 -0.03 -4.76
CA TYR A 366 -11.01 0.23 -5.89
C TYR A 366 -10.14 -0.99 -6.24
N THR A 367 -9.91 -1.88 -5.29
CA THR A 367 -8.97 -3.01 -5.41
C THR A 367 -9.66 -4.36 -5.60
N ARG A 368 -11.00 -4.43 -5.55
CA ARG A 368 -11.72 -5.68 -5.82
C ARG A 368 -11.52 -6.15 -7.27
N GLY A 369 -10.80 -7.27 -7.42
CA GLY A 369 -10.47 -7.83 -8.74
C GLY A 369 -9.46 -6.99 -9.52
N ARG A 370 -8.79 -6.04 -8.86
CA ARG A 370 -7.80 -5.13 -9.42
C ARG A 370 -6.57 -5.06 -8.50
N PRO A 371 -5.43 -4.63 -9.01
CA PRO A 371 -4.24 -4.49 -8.20
C PRO A 371 -4.34 -3.26 -7.30
N HIS A 372 -3.66 -3.31 -6.16
CA HIS A 372 -3.53 -2.14 -5.29
C HIS A 372 -2.79 -1.00 -6.04
N PRO A 373 -3.16 0.28 -5.84
CA PRO A 373 -2.53 1.42 -6.53
C PRO A 373 -1.03 1.61 -6.28
N ILE A 374 -0.50 0.98 -5.23
CA ILE A 374 0.96 0.90 -4.98
C ILE A 374 1.66 0.08 -6.08
N ILE A 375 0.98 -0.94 -6.61
CA ILE A 375 1.47 -1.79 -7.70
C ILE A 375 1.12 -1.17 -9.05
N ASP A 376 -0.15 -0.78 -9.24
CA ASP A 376 -0.67 -0.27 -10.51
C ASP A 376 -1.46 1.04 -10.28
N PRO A 377 -0.87 2.22 -10.59
CA PRO A 377 -1.52 3.50 -10.35
C PRO A 377 -2.57 3.88 -11.40
N SER A 378 -2.90 3.02 -12.37
CA SER A 378 -3.72 3.37 -13.54
C SER A 378 -5.07 4.00 -13.19
N GLN A 379 -5.79 3.45 -12.20
CA GLN A 379 -7.09 3.98 -11.80
C GLN A 379 -6.98 5.38 -11.16
N ARG A 380 -5.96 5.58 -10.32
CA ARG A 380 -5.64 6.89 -9.72
C ARG A 380 -5.25 7.89 -10.81
N ASN A 381 -4.45 7.45 -11.79
CA ASN A 381 -4.00 8.27 -12.90
C ASN A 381 -5.17 8.73 -13.79
N ALA A 382 -6.16 7.86 -14.02
CA ALA A 382 -7.39 8.25 -14.71
C ALA A 382 -8.17 9.34 -13.94
N ALA A 383 -8.21 9.27 -12.61
CA ALA A 383 -8.83 10.31 -11.78
C ALA A 383 -8.06 11.64 -11.80
N ILE A 384 -6.72 11.59 -11.87
CA ILE A 384 -5.86 12.77 -12.08
C ILE A 384 -6.22 13.46 -13.40
N VAL A 385 -6.36 12.69 -14.49
CA VAL A 385 -6.76 13.24 -15.80
C VAL A 385 -8.14 13.91 -15.71
N ALA A 386 -9.11 13.25 -15.10
CA ALA A 386 -10.47 13.78 -14.92
C ALA A 386 -10.50 15.08 -14.10
N ALA A 387 -9.61 15.22 -13.11
CA ALA A 387 -9.50 16.46 -12.33
C ALA A 387 -9.09 17.68 -13.17
N GLY A 388 -8.48 17.47 -14.35
CA GLY A 388 -8.17 18.55 -15.29
C GLY A 388 -9.41 19.29 -15.82
N ASP A 389 -10.56 18.63 -15.86
CA ASP A 389 -11.82 19.22 -16.34
C ASP A 389 -12.56 19.99 -15.23
N ASP A 390 -12.26 19.71 -13.97
CA ASP A 390 -12.96 20.27 -12.81
C ASP A 390 -12.55 21.72 -12.52
N ALA A 391 -13.50 22.65 -12.65
CA ALA A 391 -13.23 24.08 -12.54
C ALA A 391 -12.89 24.56 -11.14
N ASP A 392 -13.42 23.87 -10.13
CA ASP A 392 -13.34 24.32 -8.74
C ASP A 392 -12.04 23.84 -8.09
N VAL A 393 -11.37 22.86 -8.69
CA VAL A 393 -10.14 22.26 -8.17
C VAL A 393 -8.95 23.14 -8.53
N SER A 394 -8.16 23.53 -7.52
CA SER A 394 -6.90 24.27 -7.70
C SER A 394 -5.67 23.44 -7.33
N VAL A 395 -5.84 22.40 -6.50
CA VAL A 395 -4.72 21.59 -5.98
C VAL A 395 -5.02 20.09 -6.08
N LEU A 396 -4.07 19.34 -6.64
CA LEU A 396 -3.98 17.89 -6.46
C LEU A 396 -3.00 17.58 -5.33
N LEU A 397 -3.41 16.73 -4.39
CA LEU A 397 -2.57 16.21 -3.31
C LEU A 397 -2.39 14.70 -3.48
N LEU A 398 -1.15 14.24 -3.60
CA LEU A 398 -0.81 12.85 -3.96
C LEU A 398 0.17 12.22 -2.96
N ASP A 399 0.09 10.91 -2.81
CA ASP A 399 1.14 10.09 -2.19
C ASP A 399 1.81 9.19 -3.24
N LEU A 400 3.08 8.87 -3.05
CA LEU A 400 3.77 7.85 -3.84
C LEU A 400 4.49 6.93 -2.88
N VAL A 401 4.11 5.66 -2.86
CA VAL A 401 4.69 4.67 -1.96
C VAL A 401 5.75 3.87 -2.70
N LEU A 402 6.97 3.86 -2.16
CA LEU A 402 8.09 3.06 -2.64
C LEU A 402 8.19 1.75 -1.84
N GLY A 403 9.24 0.97 -2.13
CA GLY A 403 9.56 -0.26 -1.40
C GLY A 403 9.35 -1.53 -2.23
N ASP A 404 9.58 -2.67 -1.58
CA ASP A 404 9.41 -3.97 -2.19
C ASP A 404 7.93 -4.18 -2.59
N CYS A 405 7.71 -4.87 -3.72
CA CYS A 405 6.39 -5.10 -4.32
C CYS A 405 5.64 -3.85 -4.83
N ALA A 406 6.18 -2.64 -4.69
CA ALA A 406 5.59 -1.43 -5.29
C ALA A 406 5.99 -1.26 -6.77
N HIS A 407 5.29 -0.35 -7.46
CA HIS A 407 5.61 0.01 -8.84
C HIS A 407 7.10 0.41 -8.98
N ALA A 408 7.74 0.03 -10.09
CA ALA A 408 9.18 0.23 -10.28
C ALA A 408 9.58 1.70 -10.49
N ASP A 409 8.68 2.49 -11.08
CA ASP A 409 8.85 3.93 -11.33
C ASP A 409 7.52 4.71 -11.17
N PRO A 410 7.02 4.89 -9.93
CA PRO A 410 5.72 5.52 -9.71
C PRO A 410 5.68 7.00 -10.13
N ALA A 411 6.79 7.74 -10.06
CA ALA A 411 6.86 9.11 -10.57
C ALA A 411 6.76 9.16 -12.10
N GLY A 412 7.46 8.27 -12.81
CA GLY A 412 7.34 8.15 -14.26
C GLY A 412 5.93 7.82 -14.73
N ALA A 413 5.24 6.93 -14.01
CA ALA A 413 3.85 6.56 -14.30
C ALA A 413 2.85 7.74 -14.18
N LEU A 414 3.15 8.77 -13.37
CA LEU A 414 2.29 9.97 -13.24
C LEU A 414 2.43 10.95 -14.41
N ARG A 415 3.58 10.96 -15.10
CA ARG A 415 3.90 11.94 -16.16
C ARG A 415 2.77 12.12 -17.20
N PRO A 416 2.24 11.06 -17.85
CA PRO A 416 1.20 11.23 -18.86
C PRO A 416 -0.08 11.80 -18.27
N ALA A 417 -0.48 11.33 -17.09
CA ALA A 417 -1.70 11.77 -16.43
C ALA A 417 -1.65 13.26 -16.03
N LEU A 418 -0.52 13.73 -15.48
CA LEU A 418 -0.34 15.13 -15.12
C LEU A 418 -0.28 16.05 -16.34
N ALA A 419 0.39 15.62 -17.43
CA ALA A 419 0.44 16.38 -18.67
C ALA A 419 -0.95 16.56 -19.27
N GLU A 420 -1.74 15.48 -19.32
CA GLU A 420 -3.10 15.52 -19.84
C GLU A 420 -4.05 16.34 -18.95
N ALA A 421 -3.98 16.15 -17.62
CA ALA A 421 -4.78 16.94 -16.67
C ALA A 421 -4.56 18.44 -16.86
N ARG A 422 -3.29 18.87 -16.98
CA ARG A 422 -2.94 20.29 -17.22
C ARG A 422 -3.39 20.79 -18.59
N ALA A 423 -3.27 19.99 -19.64
CA ALA A 423 -3.76 20.36 -20.97
C ALA A 423 -5.29 20.63 -20.98
N ARG A 424 -6.06 19.89 -20.17
CA ARG A 424 -7.51 20.09 -20.02
C ARG A 424 -7.90 21.36 -19.26
N ARG A 425 -6.97 22.02 -18.58
CA ARG A 425 -7.26 23.20 -17.73
C ARG A 425 -7.59 24.49 -18.49
N ARG A 426 -7.40 24.54 -19.81
CA ARG A 426 -7.71 25.72 -20.68
C ARG A 426 -7.14 27.05 -20.13
N GLY A 427 -5.91 27.03 -19.61
CA GLY A 427 -5.23 28.22 -19.06
C GLY A 427 -5.45 28.48 -17.57
N ARG A 428 -6.16 27.61 -16.85
CA ARG A 428 -6.26 27.65 -15.38
C ARG A 428 -5.09 26.91 -14.73
N ASP A 429 -4.59 27.44 -13.62
CA ASP A 429 -3.53 26.78 -12.87
C ASP A 429 -4.04 25.52 -12.15
N LEU A 430 -3.19 24.48 -12.09
CA LEU A 430 -3.42 23.28 -11.29
C LEU A 430 -2.12 22.96 -10.55
N ALA A 431 -2.07 23.30 -9.27
CA ALA A 431 -0.95 22.96 -8.42
C ALA A 431 -0.99 21.46 -8.10
N VAL A 432 0.19 20.84 -8.00
CA VAL A 432 0.32 19.43 -7.64
C VAL A 432 1.30 19.37 -6.48
N VAL A 433 0.84 18.84 -5.35
CA VAL A 433 1.63 18.61 -4.14
C VAL A 433 1.72 17.10 -3.94
N ALA A 434 2.92 16.60 -3.65
CA ALA A 434 3.10 15.18 -3.44
C ALA A 434 4.05 14.89 -2.27
N HIS A 435 3.82 13.76 -1.60
CA HIS A 435 4.75 13.17 -0.68
C HIS A 435 5.18 11.78 -1.17
N VAL A 436 6.49 11.51 -1.13
CA VAL A 436 7.06 10.18 -1.45
C VAL A 436 7.37 9.44 -0.15
N VAL A 437 6.63 8.36 0.10
CA VAL A 437 6.79 7.46 1.24
C VAL A 437 7.85 6.42 0.86
N GLY A 438 9.10 6.66 1.27
CA GLY A 438 10.22 5.77 1.00
C GLY A 438 11.54 6.23 1.59
N THR A 439 12.59 5.47 1.30
CA THR A 439 13.98 5.74 1.73
C THR A 439 14.96 5.71 0.55
N ASP A 440 16.19 6.17 0.81
CA ASP A 440 17.34 6.02 -0.08
C ASP A 440 17.76 4.55 -0.30
N GLU A 441 17.31 3.62 0.55
CA GLU A 441 17.59 2.19 0.40
C GLU A 441 16.56 1.46 -0.49
N ASP A 442 15.40 2.07 -0.77
CA ASP A 442 14.35 1.48 -1.59
C ASP A 442 14.80 1.30 -3.06
N PRO A 443 14.36 0.22 -3.74
CA PRO A 443 14.82 -0.11 -5.09
C PRO A 443 14.48 0.95 -6.15
N GLN A 444 13.45 1.76 -5.91
CA GLN A 444 13.05 2.86 -6.78
C GLN A 444 13.96 4.09 -6.66
N GLY A 445 14.78 4.19 -5.60
CA GLY A 445 15.62 5.34 -5.30
C GLY A 445 14.81 6.61 -4.98
N LEU A 446 14.68 6.95 -3.69
CA LEU A 446 13.90 8.10 -3.23
C LEU A 446 14.28 9.41 -3.94
N GLU A 447 15.56 9.77 -3.97
CA GLU A 447 16.03 11.03 -4.57
C GLU A 447 15.67 11.12 -6.06
N ARG A 448 15.86 10.03 -6.82
CA ARG A 448 15.48 9.95 -8.23
C ARG A 448 13.99 10.18 -8.43
N GLN A 449 13.14 9.54 -7.62
CA GLN A 449 11.69 9.69 -7.71
C GLN A 449 11.24 11.13 -7.37
N GLU A 450 11.80 11.72 -6.32
CA GLU A 450 11.50 13.10 -5.96
C GLU A 450 12.00 14.10 -7.03
N GLU A 451 13.18 13.89 -7.61
CA GLU A 451 13.72 14.74 -8.68
C GLU A 451 12.83 14.69 -9.94
N GLU A 452 12.37 13.50 -10.34
CA GLU A 452 11.44 13.37 -11.46
C GLU A 452 10.11 14.07 -11.19
N LEU A 453 9.56 14.00 -9.98
CA LEU A 453 8.37 14.77 -9.60
C LEU A 453 8.64 16.29 -9.70
N ARG A 454 9.79 16.77 -9.21
CA ARG A 454 10.17 18.19 -9.31
C ARG A 454 10.29 18.65 -10.77
N LYS A 455 10.86 17.82 -11.66
CA LYS A 455 10.90 18.08 -13.12
C LYS A 455 9.51 18.17 -13.75
N LEU A 456 8.53 17.45 -13.18
CA LEU A 456 7.11 17.57 -13.56
C LEU A 456 6.41 18.79 -12.93
N GLY A 457 7.13 19.67 -12.24
CA GLY A 457 6.56 20.84 -11.56
C GLY A 457 5.66 20.47 -10.38
N VAL A 458 5.92 19.33 -9.74
CA VAL A 458 5.24 18.91 -8.50
C VAL A 458 5.99 19.48 -7.29
N ILE A 459 5.25 19.99 -6.31
CA ILE A 459 5.78 20.44 -5.03
C ILE A 459 5.95 19.21 -4.13
N VAL A 460 7.19 18.74 -4.01
CA VAL A 460 7.52 17.54 -3.23
C VAL A 460 7.77 17.92 -1.76
N CYS A 461 7.07 17.24 -0.85
CA CYS A 461 7.10 17.48 0.58
C CYS A 461 7.74 16.32 1.34
N ALA A 462 8.42 16.62 2.46
CA ALA A 462 9.15 15.61 3.23
C ALA A 462 8.28 14.69 4.11
N SER A 463 7.00 15.01 4.31
CA SER A 463 6.02 14.19 5.03
C SER A 463 4.62 14.41 4.46
N ASN A 464 3.71 13.49 4.77
CA ASN A 464 2.30 13.65 4.42
C ASN A 464 1.65 14.87 5.09
N ARG A 465 2.02 15.17 6.34
CA ARG A 465 1.57 16.37 7.05
C ARG A 465 1.99 17.65 6.34
N ILE A 466 3.25 17.77 5.96
CA ILE A 466 3.77 18.95 5.24
C ILE A 466 3.06 19.08 3.88
N ALA A 467 2.80 17.96 3.20
CA ALA A 467 2.05 17.96 1.94
C ALA A 467 0.61 18.49 2.11
N ALA A 468 -0.11 18.02 3.14
CA ALA A 468 -1.46 18.48 3.44
C ALA A 468 -1.50 19.97 3.83
N GLU A 469 -0.58 20.42 4.68
CA GLU A 469 -0.45 21.84 5.06
C GLU A 469 -0.13 22.73 3.85
N THR A 470 0.77 22.27 2.98
CA THR A 470 1.14 22.95 1.74
C THR A 470 -0.04 23.05 0.77
N ALA A 471 -0.77 21.94 0.58
CA ALA A 471 -1.96 21.93 -0.27
C ALA A 471 -3.03 22.90 0.24
N ARG A 472 -3.26 22.95 1.56
CA ARG A 472 -4.16 23.91 2.21
C ARG A 472 -3.72 25.35 2.00
N ALA A 473 -2.45 25.66 2.24
CA ALA A 473 -1.92 27.01 2.04
C ALA A 473 -2.13 27.49 0.60
N ILE A 474 -1.81 26.66 -0.39
CA ILE A 474 -2.02 26.97 -1.81
C ILE A 474 -3.52 27.19 -2.11
N ALA A 475 -4.39 26.28 -1.67
CA ALA A 475 -5.83 26.36 -1.92
C ALA A 475 -6.48 27.64 -1.33
N GLU A 476 -5.95 28.15 -0.23
CA GLU A 476 -6.38 29.38 0.45
C GLU A 476 -5.69 30.65 -0.11
N GLY A 477 -4.74 30.50 -1.05
CA GLY A 477 -3.95 31.59 -1.60
C GLY A 477 -2.99 32.21 -0.58
N ARG A 478 -2.45 31.40 0.34
CA ARG A 478 -1.42 31.77 1.32
C ARG A 478 -0.04 31.31 0.85
N ASP A 479 1.00 31.99 1.33
CA ASP A 479 2.38 31.56 1.12
C ASP A 479 2.62 30.18 1.76
N VAL A 480 3.45 29.37 1.10
CA VAL A 480 3.98 28.12 1.65
C VAL A 480 5.30 28.47 2.35
N VAL A 481 5.32 28.38 3.69
CA VAL A 481 6.44 28.82 4.55
C VAL A 481 7.18 27.66 5.19
#